data_AF-A0A3S5YI09-F1
#
_entry.id   AF-A0A3S5YI09-F1
#
_cell.length_a   1.000
_cell.length_b   1.000
_cell.length_c   1.000
_cell.angle_alpha   90.00
_cell.angle_beta   90.00
_cell.angle_gamma   90.00
#
_symmetry.space_group_name_H-M   'P 1'
#
loop_
_entity.id
_entity.type
_entity.pdbx_description
1 polymer ?
#
loop_
_entity_poly.entity_id
_entity_poly.type
_entity_poly.pdbx_seq_one_letter_code
_entity_poly.pdbx_strand_id
1 'polypeptide(L)'
;MTAAVDVSKAGISKTFTTRNQLTRNQSILMHLVDGPFKKLIGGWKFTPLSPEACRIEFQLDFEFTNKLIELAFGRVFKELASNMVQAFTVRAKEVYRAG
;
A
#
# COMPACT_ATOMS: atom_id res chain seq x y z
N MET A 1 -10.22 10.54 3.59
CA MET A 1 -10.12 9.46 4.61
C MET A 1 -8.66 9.32 5.04
N THR A 2 -8.35 8.92 6.27
CA THR A 2 -7.00 8.50 6.66
C THR A 2 -6.95 7.00 6.93
N ALA A 3 -5.81 6.37 6.69
CA ALA A 3 -5.57 4.96 6.99
C ALA A 3 -4.15 4.77 7.51
N ALA A 4 -3.95 3.79 8.38
CA ALA A 4 -2.63 3.45 8.92
C ALA A 4 -2.29 1.99 8.63
N VAL A 5 -1.00 1.71 8.48
CA VAL A 5 -0.46 0.36 8.33
C VAL A 5 0.64 0.19 9.36
N ASP A 6 0.45 -0.79 10.24
CA ASP A 6 1.43 -1.25 11.20
C ASP A 6 2.28 -2.36 10.60
N VAL A 7 3.59 -2.19 10.63
CA VAL A 7 4.56 -3.14 10.09
C VAL A 7 5.42 -3.64 11.23
N SER A 8 5.28 -4.92 11.56
CA SER A 8 6.06 -5.58 12.63
C SER A 8 6.70 -6.87 12.10
N LYS A 9 8.03 -6.91 12.03
CA LYS A 9 8.80 -8.08 11.56
C LYS A 9 10.22 -8.05 12.12
N ALA A 10 10.73 -9.20 12.57
CA ALA A 10 12.12 -9.37 13.00
C ALA A 10 12.63 -8.32 14.01
N GLY A 11 11.80 -7.98 15.01
CA GLY A 11 12.14 -6.98 16.04
C GLY A 11 12.01 -5.53 15.59
N ILE A 12 11.65 -5.26 14.34
CA ILE A 12 11.36 -3.91 13.82
C ILE A 12 9.85 -3.70 13.86
N SER A 13 9.41 -2.60 14.47
CA SER A 13 8.01 -2.16 14.45
C SER A 13 7.92 -0.68 14.08
N LYS A 14 7.17 -0.37 13.01
CA LYS A 14 6.90 0.99 12.54
C LYS A 14 5.49 1.08 11.95
N THR A 15 4.90 2.25 12.11
CA THR A 15 3.60 2.60 11.54
C THR A 15 3.79 3.71 10.52
N PHE A 16 3.00 3.69 9.46
CA PHE A 16 2.81 4.85 8.61
C PHE A 16 1.33 5.08 8.34
N THR A 17 0.97 6.35 8.23
CA THR A 17 -0.39 6.82 8.01
C THR A 17 -0.45 7.60 6.71
N THR A 18 -1.48 7.34 5.90
CA THR A 18 -1.77 8.08 4.67
C THR A 18 -3.14 8.74 4.71
N ARG A 19 -3.27 9.85 3.99
CA ARG A 19 -4.54 10.43 3.57
C ARG A 19 -4.88 9.89 2.19
N ASN A 20 -6.06 9.30 2.09
CA ASN A 20 -6.54 8.63 0.92
C ASN A 20 -7.70 9.39 0.27
N GLN A 21 -7.59 9.59 -1.05
CA GLN A 21 -8.66 10.07 -1.91
C GLN A 21 -9.10 8.92 -2.81
N LEU A 22 -10.38 8.59 -2.76
CA LEU A 22 -10.96 7.44 -3.45
C LEU A 22 -11.79 7.90 -4.62
N THR A 23 -11.51 7.35 -5.80
CA THR A 23 -12.40 7.44 -6.96
C THR A 23 -12.96 6.04 -7.21
N ARG A 24 -14.27 5.89 -7.01
CA ARG A 24 -14.95 4.60 -7.02
C ARG A 24 -14.61 3.81 -8.29
N ASN A 25 -14.22 2.54 -8.11
CA ASN A 25 -13.85 1.60 -9.18
C ASN A 25 -12.73 2.06 -10.12
N GLN A 26 -11.95 3.08 -9.76
CA GLN A 26 -10.91 3.64 -10.62
C GLN A 26 -9.57 3.75 -9.91
N SER A 27 -9.53 4.39 -8.73
CA SER A 27 -8.26 4.64 -8.05
C SER A 27 -8.39 4.95 -6.56
N ILE A 28 -7.27 4.78 -5.85
CA ILE A 28 -7.06 5.29 -4.50
C ILE A 28 -5.73 6.02 -4.50
N LEU A 29 -5.74 7.34 -4.38
CA LEU A 29 -4.52 8.14 -4.23
C LEU A 29 -4.14 8.22 -2.75
N MET A 30 -2.86 8.05 -2.45
CA MET A 30 -2.32 7.96 -1.10
C MET A 30 -1.23 9.02 -0.92
N HIS A 31 -1.35 9.83 0.13
CA HIS A 31 -0.35 10.81 0.52
C HIS A 31 0.05 10.63 1.98
N LEU A 32 1.33 10.71 2.29
CA LEU A 32 1.85 10.63 3.65
C LEU A 32 1.16 11.64 4.57
N VAL A 33 0.78 11.17 5.76
CA VAL A 33 0.38 12.00 6.90
C VAL A 33 1.42 11.90 8.00
N ASP A 34 1.85 10.69 8.31
CA ASP A 34 2.85 10.41 9.36
C ASP A 34 3.58 9.09 9.08
N GLY A 35 4.79 8.93 9.62
CA GLY A 35 5.54 7.67 9.55
C GLY A 35 7.05 7.85 9.34
N PRO A 36 7.79 6.75 9.09
CA PRO A 36 9.26 6.76 8.95
C PRO A 36 9.74 7.34 7.61
N PHE A 37 8.89 8.08 6.90
CA PHE A 37 9.15 8.61 5.58
C PHE A 37 9.17 10.14 5.61
N LYS A 38 10.05 10.74 4.82
CA LYS A 38 9.96 12.17 4.50
C LYS A 38 8.94 12.41 3.38
N LYS A 39 8.81 11.43 2.48
CA LYS A 39 7.83 11.41 1.39
C LYS A 39 7.29 10.01 1.25
N LEU A 40 5.97 9.89 1.12
CA LEU A 40 5.31 8.71 0.58
C LEU A 40 4.12 9.20 -0.23
N ILE A 41 4.13 8.90 -1.52
CA ILE A 41 3.03 9.14 -2.44
C ILE A 41 2.83 7.90 -3.29
N GLY A 42 1.61 7.67 -3.72
CA GLY A 42 1.33 6.61 -4.66
C GLY A 42 -0.13 6.25 -4.61
N GLY A 43 -0.43 5.00 -4.88
CA GLY A 43 -1.80 4.55 -4.83
C GLY A 43 -2.08 3.32 -5.65
N TRP A 44 -3.37 3.09 -5.77
CA TRP A 44 -3.97 1.98 -6.49
C TRP A 44 -4.62 2.51 -7.76
N LYS A 45 -4.48 1.76 -8.85
CA LYS A 45 -5.24 1.94 -10.08
C LYS A 45 -5.96 0.65 -10.43
N PHE A 46 -7.21 0.78 -10.80
CA PHE A 46 -8.08 -0.30 -11.21
C PHE A 46 -8.46 -0.06 -12.67
N THR A 47 -8.01 -0.94 -13.56
CA THR A 47 -8.30 -0.85 -14.99
C THR A 47 -9.20 -2.02 -15.37
N PRO A 48 -10.47 -1.78 -15.77
CA PRO A 48 -11.34 -2.85 -16.23
C PRO A 48 -10.74 -3.49 -17.49
N LEU A 49 -10.78 -4.83 -17.54
CA LEU A 49 -10.35 -5.62 -18.70
C LEU A 49 -11.54 -6.31 -19.37
N SER A 50 -12.54 -6.70 -18.59
CA SER A 50 -13.85 -7.22 -19.02
C SER A 50 -14.88 -6.95 -17.91
N PRO A 51 -16.17 -7.31 -18.08
CA PRO A 51 -17.15 -7.21 -16.99
C PRO A 51 -16.78 -8.02 -15.73
N GLU A 52 -16.00 -9.10 -15.89
CA GLU A 52 -15.60 -10.02 -14.82
C GLU A 52 -14.11 -9.94 -14.47
N ALA A 53 -13.34 -9.07 -15.13
CA ALA A 53 -11.90 -8.97 -14.95
C ALA A 53 -11.40 -7.53 -14.82
N CYS A 54 -10.47 -7.31 -13.91
CA CYS A 54 -9.83 -6.03 -13.67
C CYS A 54 -8.33 -6.22 -13.44
N ARG A 55 -7.51 -5.32 -14.00
CA ARG A 55 -6.10 -5.18 -13.66
C ARG A 55 -5.96 -4.24 -12.48
N ILE A 56 -5.20 -4.68 -11.48
CA ILE A 56 -4.85 -3.88 -10.31
C ILE A 56 -3.38 -3.52 -10.41
N GLU A 57 -3.08 -2.24 -10.25
CA GLU A 57 -1.72 -1.72 -10.22
C GLU A 57 -1.53 -0.98 -8.90
N PHE A 58 -0.41 -1.26 -8.22
CA PHE A 58 -0.01 -0.58 -7.00
C PHE A 58 1.36 0.05 -7.21
N GLN A 59 1.47 1.34 -6.94
CA GLN A 59 2.70 2.10 -7.09
C GLN A 59 2.94 2.95 -5.85
N LEU A 60 4.18 2.99 -5.40
CA LEU A 60 4.63 3.84 -4.30
C LEU A 60 5.95 4.50 -4.69
N ASP A 61 6.04 5.80 -4.47
CA ASP A 61 7.26 6.60 -4.47
C ASP A 61 7.49 7.12 -3.05
N PHE A 62 8.67 6.85 -2.50
CA PHE A 62 8.96 7.14 -1.10
C PHE A 62 10.43 7.50 -0.85
N GLU A 63 10.64 8.27 0.21
CA GLU A 63 11.95 8.66 0.73
C GLU A 63 11.93 8.47 2.25
N PHE A 64 12.89 7.73 2.81
CA PHE A 64 13.03 7.59 4.26
C PHE A 64 13.53 8.88 4.90
N THR A 65 13.20 9.11 6.18
CA THR A 65 13.65 10.31 6.90
C THR A 65 15.16 10.37 7.09
N ASN A 66 15.85 9.23 7.18
CA ASN A 66 17.31 9.13 7.20
C ASN A 66 17.81 7.71 6.84
N LYS A 67 19.13 7.58 6.62
CA LYS A 67 19.78 6.32 6.27
C LYS A 67 19.69 5.23 7.34
N LEU A 68 19.67 5.59 8.63
CA LEU A 68 19.57 4.59 9.71
C LEU A 68 18.19 3.92 9.68
N ILE A 69 17.12 4.70 9.48
CA ILE A 69 15.76 4.18 9.31
C ILE A 69 15.67 3.31 8.06
N GLU A 70 16.28 3.72 6.94
CA GLU A 70 16.32 2.91 5.73
C GLU A 70 17.03 1.56 5.96
N LEU A 71 18.17 1.54 6.65
CA LEU A 71 18.90 0.31 6.94
C LEU A 71 18.12 -0.64 7.86
N ALA A 72 17.42 -0.10 8.87
CA ALA A 72 16.64 -0.89 9.79
C ALA A 72 15.32 -1.38 9.18
N PHE A 73 14.58 -0.52 8.48
CA PHE A 73 13.19 -0.78 8.06
C PHE A 73 13.03 -1.01 6.56
N GLY A 74 13.97 -0.59 5.74
CA GLY A 74 13.83 -0.53 4.28
C GLY A 74 13.57 -1.87 3.62
N ARG A 75 14.26 -2.94 4.08
CA ARG A 75 14.01 -4.30 3.56
C ARG A 75 12.60 -4.78 3.87
N VAL A 76 12.17 -4.64 5.13
CA VAL A 76 10.84 -5.06 5.60
C VAL A 76 9.75 -4.30 4.83
N PHE A 77 9.93 -2.99 4.65
CA PHE A 77 8.99 -2.18 3.91
C PHE A 77 8.89 -2.56 2.43
N LYS A 78 10.01 -2.82 1.75
CA LYS A 78 10.00 -3.25 0.34
C LYS A 78 9.30 -4.60 0.17
N GLU A 79 9.56 -5.55 1.07
CA GLU A 79 8.85 -6.84 1.09
C GLU A 79 7.34 -6.65 1.32
N LEU A 80 6.95 -5.80 2.27
CA LEU A 80 5.56 -5.44 2.52
C LEU A 80 4.90 -4.84 1.27
N ALA A 81 5.51 -3.83 0.66
CA ALA A 81 4.98 -3.15 -0.53
C ALA A 81 4.79 -4.13 -1.71
N SER A 82 5.74 -5.04 -1.91
CA SER A 82 5.66 -6.10 -2.93
C SER A 82 4.48 -7.05 -2.70
N ASN A 83 4.13 -7.33 -1.44
CA ASN A 83 3.06 -8.26 -1.09
C ASN A 83 1.66 -7.64 -1.12
N MET A 84 1.55 -6.32 -1.22
CA MET A 84 0.25 -5.61 -1.17
C MET A 84 -0.71 -6.04 -2.28
N VAL A 85 -0.25 -6.21 -3.53
CA VAL A 85 -1.11 -6.65 -4.64
C VAL A 85 -1.66 -8.06 -4.41
N GLN A 86 -0.82 -8.95 -3.87
CA GLN A 86 -1.24 -10.31 -3.53
C GLN A 86 -2.28 -10.28 -2.41
N ALA A 87 -2.03 -9.53 -1.33
CA ALA A 87 -2.98 -9.38 -0.22
C ALA A 87 -4.32 -8.82 -0.69
N PHE A 88 -4.31 -7.82 -1.57
CA PHE A 88 -5.51 -7.27 -2.18
C PHE A 88 -6.27 -8.33 -2.98
N THR A 89 -5.57 -9.10 -3.82
CA THR A 89 -6.17 -10.16 -4.66
C THR A 89 -6.80 -11.25 -3.80
N VAL A 90 -6.11 -11.69 -2.75
CA VAL A 90 -6.64 -12.68 -1.79
C VAL A 90 -7.90 -12.13 -1.14
N ARG A 91 -7.88 -10.89 -0.65
CA ARG A 91 -9.04 -10.28 -0.01
C ARG A 91 -10.21 -10.11 -0.97
N ALA A 92 -9.97 -9.71 -2.21
CA ALA A 92 -11.01 -9.60 -3.22
C ALA A 92 -11.69 -10.95 -3.47
N LYS A 93 -10.92 -12.05 -3.54
CA LYS A 93 -11.49 -13.40 -3.64
C LYS A 93 -12.33 -13.78 -2.43
N GLU A 94 -12.01 -13.32 -1.23
CA GLU A 94 -12.84 -13.61 -0.04
C GLU A 94 -14.14 -12.81 -0.03
N VAL A 95 -14.08 -11.52 -0.35
CA VAL A 95 -15.23 -10.61 -0.31
C VAL A 95 -16.20 -10.85 -1.46
N TYR A 96 -15.66 -11.15 -2.64
CA TYR A 96 -16.42 -11.33 -3.88
C TYR A 96 -16.42 -12.78 -4.37
N ARG A 97 -16.14 -13.75 -3.48
CA ARG A 97 -16.20 -15.18 -3.82
C ARG A 97 -17.58 -15.49 -4.42
N ALA A 98 -17.53 -16.20 -5.55
CA ALA A 98 -18.60 -16.47 -6.50
C ALA A 98 -19.97 -16.78 -5.86
N GLY A 99 -20.99 -16.09 -6.37
CA GLY A 99 -22.13 -16.81 -6.93
C GLY A 99 -21.74 -17.29 -8.33
#